data_AF-Z4WW87-F1
#
_entry.id   AF-Z4WW87-F1
#
_cell.length_a   1.000
_cell.length_b   1.000
_cell.length_c   1.000
_cell.angle_alpha   90.00
_cell.angle_beta   90.00
_cell.angle_gamma   90.00
#
_symmetry.space_group_name_H-M   'P 1'
#
loop_
_entity.id
_entity.type
_entity.pdbx_description
1 polymer ?
#
loop_
_entity_poly.entity_id
_entity_poly.type
_entity_poly.pdbx_seq_one_letter_code
_entity_poly.pdbx_strand_id
1 'polypeptide(L)'
;MRLLSEQEQELCKRILQGDGRNNYLANILDSDLPDAKITANKEEQTVCIHYKMFARDSKNFPLDERDARIRRLILETVTLIKLLEQEGYIMLFMNTTVEPNLPIGAGPDKLISVGGEEQTIEIKSEIKDASVIKLWAEYSSKAIYVTEEFRVFCANGCIPRSDVQFNQNLELTRQSLELSKQSLDKARISNYIAIATLIITFLSFLASVAASWGWRPSFFS
;
A
#
# COMPACT_ATOMS: atom_id res chain seq x y z
N MET A 1 -5.93 -6.82 4.48
CA MET A 1 -5.83 -5.76 3.46
C MET A 1 -5.08 -6.25 2.21
N ARG A 2 -5.50 -5.85 1.00
CA ARG A 2 -4.82 -6.19 -0.27
C ARG A 2 -3.71 -5.20 -0.63
N LEU A 3 -2.87 -5.55 -1.61
CA LEU A 3 -1.93 -4.60 -2.21
C LEU A 3 -2.70 -3.43 -2.85
N LEU A 4 -2.24 -2.21 -2.56
CA LEU A 4 -2.81 -0.98 -3.10
C LEU A 4 -2.15 -0.62 -4.43
N SER A 5 -2.95 -0.11 -5.38
CA SER A 5 -2.44 0.46 -6.63
C SER A 5 -1.64 1.75 -6.36
N GLU A 6 -0.84 2.20 -7.32
CA GLU A 6 -0.09 3.46 -7.18
C GLU A 6 -1.01 4.66 -6.90
N GLN A 7 -2.19 4.69 -7.53
CA GLN A 7 -3.19 5.73 -7.32
C GLN A 7 -3.78 5.68 -5.91
N GLU A 8 -4.04 4.48 -5.37
CA GLU A 8 -4.52 4.31 -4.00
C GLU A 8 -3.46 4.67 -2.97
N GLN A 9 -2.19 4.34 -3.23
CA GLN A 9 -1.08 4.76 -2.39
C GLN A 9 -0.94 6.28 -2.37
N GLU A 10 -1.13 6.94 -3.52
CA GLU A 10 -1.13 8.39 -3.59
C GLU A 10 -2.30 9.01 -2.82
N LEU A 11 -3.50 8.42 -2.91
CA LEU A 11 -4.63 8.82 -2.06
C LEU A 11 -4.31 8.66 -0.57
N CYS A 12 -3.66 7.56 -0.16
CA CYS A 12 -3.21 7.39 1.22
C CYS A 12 -2.25 8.50 1.67
N LYS A 13 -1.30 8.91 0.81
CA LYS A 13 -0.39 10.03 1.11
C LYS A 13 -1.15 11.34 1.30
N ARG A 14 -2.11 11.65 0.43
CA ARG A 14 -2.92 12.87 0.54
C ARG A 14 -3.79 12.87 1.80
N ILE A 15 -4.38 11.73 2.15
CA ILE A 15 -5.10 11.55 3.42
C ILE A 15 -4.18 11.82 4.62
N LEU A 16 -2.95 11.29 4.59
CA LEU A 16 -1.98 11.51 5.65
C LEU A 16 -1.52 12.97 5.75
N GLN A 17 -1.32 13.65 4.61
CA GLN A 17 -0.94 15.07 4.55
C GLN A 17 -2.05 16.00 5.05
N GLY A 18 -3.31 15.64 4.80
CA GLY A 18 -4.47 16.41 5.23
C GLY A 18 -4.83 16.27 6.72
N ASP A 19 -4.13 15.40 7.45
CA ASP A 19 -4.43 15.10 8.84
C ASP A 19 -4.37 16.35 9.75
N GLY A 20 -5.37 16.47 10.64
CA GLY A 20 -5.50 17.56 11.61
C GLY A 20 -6.49 18.67 11.23
N ARG A 21 -6.41 19.28 10.04
CA ARG A 21 -7.38 20.31 9.61
C ARG A 21 -7.76 20.13 8.15
N ASN A 22 -9.06 19.98 7.92
CA ASN A 22 -9.68 19.86 6.59
C ASN A 22 -9.38 18.56 5.83
N ASN A 23 -9.22 17.44 6.53
CA ASN A 23 -9.13 16.13 5.89
C ASN A 23 -10.52 15.64 5.42
N TYR A 24 -10.95 16.11 4.25
CA TYR A 24 -12.21 15.76 3.63
C TYR A 24 -11.95 15.28 2.20
N LEU A 25 -12.81 14.41 1.68
CA LEU A 25 -12.73 13.98 0.28
C LEU A 25 -12.72 15.17 -0.70
N ALA A 26 -13.43 16.24 -0.35
CA ALA A 26 -13.41 17.50 -1.10
C ALA A 26 -11.98 18.01 -1.36
N ASN A 27 -11.13 18.01 -0.33
CA ASN A 27 -9.77 18.54 -0.42
C ASN A 27 -8.77 17.51 -0.95
N ILE A 28 -8.99 16.22 -0.68
CA ILE A 28 -8.13 15.13 -1.17
C ILE A 28 -8.21 14.99 -2.69
N LEU A 29 -9.41 15.16 -3.24
CA LEU A 29 -9.71 14.96 -4.66
C LEU A 29 -9.67 16.24 -5.49
N ASP A 30 -9.49 17.40 -4.85
CA ASP A 30 -9.58 18.72 -5.50
C ASP A 30 -8.67 18.81 -6.74
N SER A 31 -7.42 18.37 -6.60
CA SER A 31 -6.42 18.37 -7.67
C SER A 31 -6.76 17.42 -8.83
N ASP A 32 -7.54 16.37 -8.58
CA ASP A 32 -7.92 15.40 -9.61
C ASP A 32 -9.17 15.84 -10.39
N LEU A 33 -9.82 16.94 -9.97
CA LEU A 33 -11.07 17.45 -10.51
C LEU A 33 -10.98 18.96 -10.90
N PRO A 34 -9.97 19.41 -11.67
CA PRO A 34 -9.82 20.81 -12.05
C PRO A 34 -10.95 21.37 -12.93
N ASP A 35 -11.64 20.48 -13.65
CA ASP A 35 -12.60 20.76 -14.71
C ASP A 35 -14.02 20.26 -14.38
N ALA A 36 -14.18 19.61 -13.23
CA ALA A 36 -15.40 18.93 -12.86
C ALA A 36 -15.77 19.19 -11.40
N LYS A 37 -17.07 19.09 -11.11
CA LYS A 37 -17.59 19.04 -9.75
C LYS A 37 -18.49 17.84 -9.58
N ILE A 38 -18.34 17.13 -8.47
CA ILE A 38 -19.19 16.00 -8.11
C ILE A 38 -20.17 16.50 -7.06
N THR A 39 -21.47 16.35 -7.34
CA THR A 39 -22.55 16.67 -6.41
C THR A 39 -23.25 15.40 -5.99
N ALA A 40 -23.71 15.36 -4.75
CA ALA A 40 -24.57 14.29 -4.25
C ALA A 40 -25.89 14.91 -3.78
N ASN A 41 -27.00 14.43 -4.34
CA ASN A 41 -28.31 14.69 -3.79
C ASN A 41 -28.70 13.49 -2.92
N LYS A 42 -28.66 13.67 -1.60
CA LYS A 42 -28.96 12.59 -0.64
C LYS A 42 -30.45 12.27 -0.55
N GLU A 43 -31.33 13.23 -0.88
CA GLU A 43 -32.78 13.02 -0.90
C GLU A 43 -33.19 12.14 -2.07
N GLU A 44 -32.67 12.44 -3.26
CA GLU A 44 -32.93 11.68 -4.48
C GLU A 44 -32.01 10.46 -4.65
N GLN A 45 -31.00 10.32 -3.77
CA GLN A 45 -29.94 9.33 -3.88
C GLN A 45 -29.27 9.34 -5.26
N THR A 46 -28.91 10.53 -5.74
CA THR A 46 -28.23 10.72 -7.03
C THR A 46 -26.85 11.33 -6.82
N VAL A 47 -25.89 10.90 -7.63
CA VAL A 47 -24.55 11.51 -7.69
C VAL A 47 -24.27 11.88 -9.14
N CYS A 48 -23.94 13.15 -9.36
CA CYS A 48 -23.74 13.73 -10.67
C CYS A 48 -22.35 14.36 -10.78
N ILE A 49 -21.70 14.12 -11.91
CA ILE A 49 -20.49 14.83 -12.32
C ILE A 49 -20.94 15.97 -13.23
N HIS A 50 -20.60 17.18 -12.84
CA HIS A 50 -20.89 18.42 -13.55
C HIS A 50 -19.63 18.93 -14.22
N TYR A 51 -19.72 19.17 -15.52
CA TYR A 51 -18.69 19.84 -16.30
C TYR A 51 -19.23 21.19 -16.74
N LYS A 52 -18.48 22.25 -16.49
CA LYS A 52 -18.84 23.59 -16.92
C LYS A 52 -17.71 24.19 -17.74
N MET A 53 -18.01 24.54 -18.98
CA MET A 53 -17.03 25.06 -19.94
C MET A 53 -17.67 26.06 -20.91
N PHE A 54 -16.84 26.80 -21.63
CA PHE A 54 -17.33 27.63 -22.72
C PHE A 54 -17.72 26.76 -23.92
N ALA A 55 -18.74 27.16 -24.68
CA ALA A 55 -19.22 26.41 -25.83
C ALA A 55 -18.15 26.17 -26.92
N ARG A 56 -17.13 27.05 -27.00
CA ARG A 56 -15.98 26.86 -27.89
C ARG A 56 -15.10 25.68 -27.51
N ASP A 57 -14.99 25.39 -26.21
CA ASP A 57 -14.08 24.37 -25.67
C ASP A 57 -14.75 22.99 -25.67
N SER A 58 -16.09 22.95 -25.70
CA SER A 58 -16.85 21.70 -25.60
C SER A 58 -16.65 20.74 -26.77
N LYS A 59 -16.37 21.24 -27.99
CA LYS A 59 -16.20 20.38 -29.17
C LYS A 59 -14.95 19.51 -29.11
N ASN A 60 -13.91 19.98 -28.44
CA ASN A 60 -12.62 19.30 -28.37
C ASN A 60 -12.37 18.69 -26.98
N PHE A 61 -13.27 18.88 -26.03
CA PHE A 61 -13.15 18.33 -24.70
C PHE A 61 -13.39 16.81 -24.76
N PRO A 62 -12.43 15.96 -24.34
CA PRO A 62 -12.56 14.51 -24.38
C PRO A 62 -13.44 14.02 -23.22
N LEU A 63 -14.73 14.37 -23.29
CA LEU A 63 -15.71 14.15 -22.23
C LEU A 63 -15.77 12.68 -21.83
N ASP A 64 -15.92 11.77 -22.79
CA ASP A 64 -16.10 10.35 -22.51
C ASP A 64 -14.90 9.73 -21.78
N GLU A 65 -13.68 10.05 -22.22
CA GLU A 65 -12.46 9.59 -21.56
C GLU A 65 -12.31 10.20 -20.17
N ARG A 66 -12.58 11.51 -20.05
CA ARG A 66 -12.50 12.21 -18.77
C ARG A 66 -13.50 11.66 -17.77
N ASP A 67 -14.72 11.42 -18.22
CA ASP A 67 -15.82 10.89 -17.43
C ASP A 67 -15.52 9.48 -16.94
N ALA A 68 -15.01 8.62 -17.82
CA ALA A 68 -14.53 7.30 -17.42
C ALA A 68 -13.42 7.37 -16.35
N ARG A 69 -12.47 8.31 -16.48
CA ARG A 69 -11.42 8.51 -15.46
C ARG A 69 -12.00 8.98 -14.11
N ILE A 70 -12.92 9.93 -14.11
CA ILE A 70 -13.55 10.43 -12.87
C ILE A 70 -14.38 9.34 -12.21
N ARG A 71 -15.16 8.57 -12.97
CA ARG A 71 -15.93 7.43 -12.44
C ARG A 71 -15.01 6.39 -11.79
N ARG A 72 -13.88 6.09 -12.41
CA ARG A 72 -12.85 5.20 -11.84
C ARG A 72 -12.27 5.77 -10.55
N LEU A 73 -11.89 7.04 -10.54
CA LEU A 73 -11.39 7.73 -9.34
C LEU A 73 -12.39 7.66 -8.18
N ILE A 74 -13.68 7.91 -8.46
CA ILE A 74 -14.75 7.82 -7.45
C ILE A 74 -14.82 6.41 -6.87
N LEU A 75 -14.85 5.39 -7.73
CA LEU A 75 -14.93 3.99 -7.32
C LEU A 75 -13.73 3.58 -6.45
N GLU A 76 -12.52 3.89 -6.91
CA GLU A 76 -11.28 3.60 -6.18
C GLU A 76 -11.25 4.31 -4.83
N THR A 77 -11.66 5.58 -4.80
CA THR A 77 -11.69 6.38 -3.56
C THR A 77 -12.66 5.79 -2.54
N VAL A 78 -13.94 5.57 -2.90
CA VAL A 78 -14.92 5.06 -1.92
C VAL A 78 -14.59 3.65 -1.44
N THR A 79 -14.02 2.82 -2.32
CA THR A 79 -13.59 1.46 -1.98
C THR A 79 -12.39 1.50 -1.03
N LEU A 80 -11.42 2.39 -1.28
CA LEU A 80 -10.25 2.55 -0.42
C LEU A 80 -10.64 3.08 0.95
N ILE A 81 -11.47 4.13 1.03
CA ILE A 81 -11.94 4.68 2.31
C ILE A 81 -12.65 3.62 3.14
N LYS A 82 -13.56 2.85 2.52
CA LYS A 82 -14.24 1.74 3.18
C LYS A 82 -13.26 0.70 3.72
N LEU A 83 -12.26 0.32 2.92
CA LEU A 83 -11.24 -0.66 3.33
C LEU A 83 -10.40 -0.14 4.52
N LEU A 84 -9.96 1.12 4.45
CA LEU A 84 -9.17 1.75 5.50
C LEU A 84 -9.97 1.88 6.80
N GLU A 85 -11.25 2.23 6.71
CA GLU A 85 -12.15 2.30 7.86
C GLU A 85 -12.35 0.92 8.51
N GLN A 86 -12.61 -0.12 7.70
CA GLN A 86 -12.81 -1.49 8.18
C GLN A 86 -11.60 -2.09 8.89
N GLU A 87 -10.40 -1.76 8.43
CA GLU A 87 -9.14 -2.23 9.00
C GLU A 87 -8.65 -1.33 10.15
N GLY A 88 -9.41 -0.29 10.53
CA GLY A 88 -9.07 0.61 11.65
C GLY A 88 -7.93 1.59 11.38
N TYR A 89 -7.57 1.79 10.11
CA TYR A 89 -6.56 2.76 9.70
C TYR A 89 -7.08 4.20 9.78
N ILE A 90 -8.35 4.40 9.50
CA ILE A 90 -8.99 5.71 9.59
C ILE A 90 -10.27 5.64 10.41
N MET A 91 -10.64 6.78 10.97
CA MET A 91 -11.93 6.98 11.61
C MET A 91 -12.65 8.12 10.89
N LEU A 92 -13.93 7.92 10.61
CA LEU A 92 -14.76 8.93 9.98
C LEU A 92 -15.61 9.62 11.04
N PHE A 93 -15.58 10.95 11.05
CA PHE A 93 -16.31 11.74 12.02
C PHE A 93 -17.04 12.90 11.35
N MET A 94 -18.29 13.10 11.75
CA MET A 94 -19.09 14.20 11.26
C MET A 94 -19.03 15.37 12.24
N ASN A 95 -18.43 16.48 11.83
CA ASN A 95 -18.22 17.67 12.67
C ASN A 95 -19.49 18.52 12.85
N THR A 96 -20.46 18.39 11.94
CA THR A 96 -21.67 19.22 11.94
C THR A 96 -22.91 18.35 12.14
N THR A 97 -23.99 18.92 12.64
CA THR A 97 -25.31 18.25 12.71
C THR A 97 -26.06 18.33 11.39
N VAL A 98 -25.67 19.27 10.51
CA VAL A 98 -26.19 19.44 9.16
C VAL A 98 -25.14 18.92 8.19
N GLU A 99 -25.52 17.94 7.36
CA GLU A 99 -24.63 17.45 6.30
C GLU A 99 -24.47 18.52 5.22
N PRO A 100 -23.24 19.01 4.98
CA PRO A 100 -23.02 19.92 3.87
C PRO A 100 -23.17 19.16 2.55
N ASN A 101 -24.15 19.53 1.73
CA ASN A 101 -24.23 19.14 0.31
C ASN A 101 -23.24 19.97 -0.52
N LEU A 102 -21.97 19.97 -0.12
CA LEU A 102 -20.94 20.73 -0.82
C LEU A 102 -20.45 19.94 -2.04
N PRO A 103 -20.38 20.58 -3.22
CA PRO A 103 -19.79 19.94 -4.38
C PRO A 103 -18.29 19.69 -4.14
N ILE A 104 -17.80 18.56 -4.64
CA ILE A 104 -16.38 18.17 -4.57
C ILE A 104 -15.71 18.43 -5.92
N GLY A 105 -14.63 19.20 -5.91
CA GLY A 105 -13.80 19.47 -7.08
C GLY A 105 -13.63 20.96 -7.38
N ALA A 106 -12.54 21.27 -8.08
CA ALA A 106 -12.10 22.61 -8.41
C ALA A 106 -12.69 23.16 -9.73
N GLY A 107 -13.63 22.43 -10.35
CA GLY A 107 -14.33 22.92 -11.53
C GLY A 107 -14.94 24.31 -11.34
N PRO A 108 -15.10 25.13 -12.39
CA PRO A 108 -15.55 26.51 -12.25
C PRO A 108 -17.05 26.59 -11.88
N ASP A 109 -17.41 27.37 -10.84
CA ASP A 109 -18.81 27.67 -10.51
C ASP A 109 -19.44 28.66 -11.50
N LYS A 110 -18.65 29.64 -11.94
CA LYS A 110 -19.04 30.65 -12.93
C LYS A 110 -17.89 30.85 -13.88
N LEU A 111 -18.23 30.94 -15.16
CA LEU A 111 -17.31 31.31 -16.22
C LEU A 111 -17.61 32.75 -16.59
N ILE A 112 -16.61 33.61 -16.52
CA ILE A 112 -16.71 35.04 -16.85
C ILE A 112 -15.84 35.27 -18.08
N SER A 113 -16.43 35.70 -19.19
CA SER A 113 -15.68 36.15 -20.36
C SER A 113 -15.39 37.65 -20.25
N VAL A 114 -14.16 38.03 -20.61
CA VAL A 114 -13.67 39.42 -20.56
C VAL A 114 -14.23 40.26 -21.74
N GLY A 115 -14.86 39.63 -22.74
CA GLY A 115 -15.23 40.28 -24.01
C GLY A 115 -16.71 40.29 -24.40
N GLY A 116 -17.63 39.79 -23.57
CA GLY A 116 -19.07 39.71 -23.88
C GLY A 116 -19.73 38.42 -23.39
N GLU A 117 -21.01 38.20 -23.72
CA GLU A 117 -21.76 36.98 -23.38
C GLU A 117 -21.24 35.77 -24.18
N GLU A 118 -20.19 35.12 -23.68
CA GLU A 118 -19.81 33.80 -24.16
C GLU A 118 -20.80 32.76 -23.64
N GLN A 119 -21.35 31.97 -24.55
CA GLN A 119 -22.28 30.91 -24.20
C GLN A 119 -21.56 29.82 -23.40
N THR A 120 -22.05 29.54 -22.20
CA THR A 120 -21.55 28.47 -21.34
C THR A 120 -22.39 27.21 -21.53
N ILE A 121 -21.74 26.05 -21.52
CA ILE A 121 -22.41 24.75 -21.54
C ILE A 121 -22.17 24.07 -20.20
N GLU A 122 -23.24 23.50 -19.65
CA GLU A 122 -23.18 22.60 -18.50
C GLU A 122 -23.55 21.19 -18.96
N ILE A 123 -22.66 20.24 -18.74
CA ILE A 123 -22.88 18.83 -19.05
C ILE A 123 -22.96 18.07 -17.72
N LYS A 124 -24.00 17.24 -17.58
CA LYS A 124 -24.24 16.43 -16.40
C LYS A 124 -24.11 14.96 -16.76
N SER A 125 -23.35 14.24 -15.94
CA SER A 125 -23.10 12.81 -16.10
C SER A 125 -23.45 12.10 -14.80
N GLU A 126 -24.53 11.32 -14.82
CA GLU A 126 -25.08 10.66 -13.64
C GLU A 126 -24.38 9.32 -13.36
N ILE A 127 -24.11 9.04 -12.09
CA ILE A 127 -23.63 7.74 -11.62
C ILE A 127 -24.83 6.84 -11.34
N LYS A 128 -24.84 5.65 -11.93
CA LYS A 128 -25.97 4.70 -11.85
C LYS A 128 -25.76 3.60 -10.80
N ASP A 129 -24.54 3.42 -10.30
CA ASP A 129 -24.22 2.36 -9.35
C ASP A 129 -24.69 2.76 -7.94
N ALA A 130 -25.77 2.13 -7.48
CA ALA A 130 -26.37 2.39 -6.17
C ALA A 130 -25.39 2.18 -4.99
N SER A 131 -24.45 1.24 -5.11
CA SER A 131 -23.48 0.97 -4.04
C SER A 131 -22.46 2.10 -3.93
N VAL A 132 -21.99 2.61 -5.07
CA VAL A 132 -21.08 3.75 -5.14
C VAL A 132 -21.77 5.03 -4.67
N ILE A 133 -23.01 5.27 -5.12
CA ILE A 133 -23.83 6.41 -4.68
C ILE A 133 -23.94 6.43 -3.17
N LYS A 134 -24.29 5.29 -2.55
CA LYS A 134 -24.44 5.18 -1.11
C LYS A 134 -23.14 5.48 -0.37
N LEU A 135 -22.03 4.85 -0.77
CA LEU A 135 -20.73 5.08 -0.13
C LEU A 135 -20.25 6.52 -0.31
N TRP A 136 -20.45 7.10 -1.50
CA TRP A 136 -20.09 8.49 -1.77
C TRP A 136 -20.89 9.45 -0.90
N ALA A 137 -22.21 9.27 -0.83
CA ALA A 137 -23.08 10.07 0.03
C ALA A 137 -22.69 9.95 1.51
N GLU A 138 -22.26 8.76 1.95
CA GLU A 138 -21.82 8.54 3.32
C GLU A 138 -20.48 9.20 3.66
N TYR A 139 -19.50 9.13 2.74
CA TYR A 139 -18.13 9.55 3.03
C TYR A 139 -17.83 11.01 2.67
N SER A 140 -18.56 11.59 1.70
CA SER A 140 -18.31 12.96 1.21
C SER A 140 -18.45 14.05 2.27
N SER A 141 -19.33 13.87 3.27
CA SER A 141 -19.60 14.83 4.34
C SER A 141 -18.76 14.61 5.61
N LYS A 142 -18.02 13.50 5.71
CA LYS A 142 -17.29 13.12 6.94
C LYS A 142 -15.83 13.58 6.87
N ALA A 143 -15.31 14.03 8.00
CA ALA A 143 -13.89 14.28 8.18
C ALA A 143 -13.16 12.95 8.43
N ILE A 144 -11.96 12.83 7.87
CA ILE A 144 -11.11 11.65 7.98
C ILE A 144 -10.05 11.89 9.05
N TYR A 145 -10.04 11.08 10.10
CA TYR A 145 -9.01 11.07 11.13
C TYR A 145 -8.12 9.86 10.94
N VAL A 146 -6.82 10.07 10.86
CA VAL A 146 -5.87 8.97 10.69
C VAL A 146 -5.46 8.38 12.04
N THR A 147 -5.33 7.07 12.11
CA THR A 147 -4.79 6.39 13.29
C THR A 147 -3.26 6.28 13.21
N GLU A 148 -2.61 5.97 14.33
CA GLU A 148 -1.16 5.75 14.33
C GLU A 148 -0.76 4.55 13.46
N GLU A 149 -1.58 3.51 13.46
CA GLU A 149 -1.37 2.33 12.61
C GLU A 149 -1.39 2.72 11.12
N PHE A 150 -2.20 3.70 10.71
CA PHE A 150 -2.16 4.21 9.34
C PHE A 150 -0.90 5.00 9.00
N ARG A 151 -0.34 5.75 9.95
CA ARG A 151 0.94 6.43 9.74
C ARG A 151 2.05 5.42 9.51
N VAL A 152 2.09 4.37 10.35
CA VAL A 152 3.06 3.28 10.22
C VAL A 152 2.87 2.53 8.90
N PHE A 153 1.62 2.23 8.53
CA PHE A 153 1.28 1.61 7.25
C PHE A 153 1.79 2.43 6.05
N CYS A 154 1.53 3.75 6.05
CA CYS A 154 2.02 4.65 5.00
C CYS A 154 3.56 4.73 4.98
N ALA A 155 4.21 4.80 6.15
CA ALA A 155 5.67 4.83 6.26
C ALA A 155 6.32 3.55 5.73
N ASN A 156 5.63 2.41 5.83
CA ASN A 156 6.07 1.13 5.28
C ASN A 156 5.69 0.93 3.79
N GLY A 157 5.36 2.00 3.06
CA GLY A 157 5.00 1.91 1.64
C GLY A 157 3.61 1.30 1.40
N CYS A 158 2.67 1.54 2.32
CA CYS A 158 1.31 1.00 2.26
C CYS A 158 1.28 -0.54 2.24
N ILE A 159 2.20 -1.16 2.99
CA ILE A 159 2.26 -2.61 3.19
C ILE A 159 1.63 -2.93 4.55
N PRO A 160 0.64 -3.85 4.61
CA PRO A 160 0.01 -4.23 5.87
C PRO A 160 1.02 -4.78 6.87
N ARG A 161 0.83 -4.51 8.16
CA ARG A 161 1.75 -4.92 9.22
C ARG A 161 2.01 -6.44 9.26
N SER A 162 0.99 -7.26 8.98
CA SER A 162 1.12 -8.71 8.86
C SER A 162 2.16 -9.12 7.83
N ASP A 163 2.18 -8.42 6.71
CA ASP A 163 3.02 -8.72 5.55
C ASP A 163 4.45 -8.23 5.80
N VAL A 164 4.59 -7.08 6.47
CA VAL A 164 5.88 -6.60 6.97
C VAL A 164 6.50 -7.63 7.93
N GLN A 165 5.73 -8.11 8.92
CA GLN A 165 6.19 -9.10 9.89
C GLN A 165 6.52 -10.44 9.21
N PHE A 166 5.70 -10.88 8.26
CA PHE A 166 5.95 -12.08 7.49
C PHE A 166 7.26 -11.98 6.68
N ASN A 167 7.50 -10.85 6.01
CA ASN A 167 8.72 -10.61 5.25
C ASN A 167 9.97 -10.63 6.15
N GLN A 168 9.89 -10.00 7.33
CA GLN A 168 10.96 -10.04 8.33
C GLN A 168 11.24 -11.47 8.82
N ASN A 169 10.19 -12.25 9.10
CA ASN A 169 10.33 -13.65 9.52
C ASN A 169 10.95 -14.52 8.41
N LEU A 170 10.58 -14.29 7.15
CA LEU A 170 11.20 -14.96 6.01
C LEU A 170 12.69 -14.65 5.90
N GLU A 171 13.08 -13.39 6.10
CA GLU A 171 14.48 -12.98 6.07
C GLU A 171 15.29 -13.62 7.20
N LEU A 172 14.80 -13.57 8.43
CA LEU A 172 15.42 -14.24 9.58
C LEU A 172 15.55 -15.76 9.37
N THR A 173 14.55 -16.39 8.75
CA THR A 173 14.57 -17.82 8.42
C THR A 173 15.65 -18.13 7.39
N ARG A 174 15.80 -17.28 6.36
CA ARG A 174 16.86 -17.42 5.35
C ARG A 174 18.25 -17.29 5.98
N GLN A 175 18.47 -16.28 6.82
CA GLN A 175 19.74 -16.10 7.53
C GLN A 175 20.05 -17.29 8.44
N SER A 176 19.06 -17.79 9.18
CA SER A 176 19.21 -18.98 10.04
C SER A 176 19.55 -20.23 9.23
N LEU A 177 18.95 -20.38 8.04
CA LEU A 177 19.26 -21.48 7.13
C LEU A 177 20.69 -21.40 6.58
N GLU A 178 21.16 -20.20 6.21
CA GLU A 178 22.53 -19.97 5.76
C GLU A 178 23.56 -20.28 6.85
N LEU A 179 23.34 -19.80 8.07
CA LEU A 179 24.18 -20.11 9.24
C LEU A 179 24.19 -21.61 9.53
N SER A 180 23.04 -22.27 9.43
CA SER A 180 22.93 -23.71 9.63
C SER A 180 23.73 -24.50 8.59
N LYS A 181 23.69 -24.08 7.31
CA LYS A 181 24.50 -24.67 6.25
C LYS A 181 26.00 -24.51 6.53
N GLN A 182 26.45 -23.31 6.90
CA GLN A 182 27.85 -23.07 7.25
C GLN A 182 28.31 -23.90 8.46
N SER A 183 27.45 -24.03 9.47
CA SER A 183 27.73 -24.87 10.64
C SER A 183 27.86 -26.35 10.25
N LEU A 184 26.96 -26.84 9.39
CA LEU A 184 27.00 -28.20 8.87
C LEU A 184 28.30 -28.46 8.08
N ASP A 185 28.71 -27.53 7.22
CA ASP A 185 29.95 -27.64 6.46
C ASP A 185 31.19 -27.67 7.37
N LYS A 186 31.23 -26.82 8.41
CA LYS A 186 32.29 -26.85 9.42
C LYS A 186 32.31 -28.16 10.21
N ALA A 187 31.15 -28.66 10.62
CA ALA A 187 31.02 -29.94 11.32
C ALA A 187 31.49 -31.10 10.44
N ARG A 188 31.18 -31.07 9.15
CA ARG A 188 31.64 -32.06 8.17
C ARG A 188 33.17 -32.08 8.04
N ILE A 189 33.79 -30.91 7.93
CA ILE A 189 35.26 -30.77 7.88
C ILE A 189 35.89 -31.24 9.19
N SER A 190 35.35 -30.83 10.33
CA SER A 190 35.84 -31.26 11.65
C SER A 190 35.76 -32.77 11.83
N ASN A 191 34.66 -33.39 11.38
CA ASN A 191 34.51 -34.84 11.43
C ASN A 191 35.54 -35.56 10.54
N TYR A 192 35.80 -35.02 9.34
CA TYR A 192 36.85 -35.53 8.47
C TYR A 192 38.24 -35.47 9.13
N ILE A 193 38.58 -34.34 9.76
CA ILE A 193 39.86 -34.17 10.49
C ILE A 193 39.95 -35.15 11.67
N ALA A 194 38.87 -35.32 12.44
CA ALA A 194 38.83 -36.23 13.57
C ALA A 194 39.07 -37.69 13.13
N ILE A 195 38.42 -38.12 12.04
CA ILE A 195 38.63 -39.46 11.46
C ILE A 195 40.08 -39.64 10.98
N ALA A 196 40.63 -38.66 10.26
CA ALA A 196 42.02 -38.72 9.80
C ALA A 196 43.01 -38.82 10.98
N THR A 197 42.77 -38.04 12.04
CA THR A 197 43.59 -38.06 13.25
C THR A 197 43.53 -39.42 13.96
N LEU A 198 42.33 -40.03 14.06
CA LEU A 198 42.15 -41.37 14.60
C LEU A 198 42.93 -42.42 13.80
N ILE A 199 42.86 -42.37 12.46
CA ILE A 199 43.58 -43.29 11.58
C ILE A 199 45.09 -43.17 11.77
N ILE A 200 45.63 -41.94 11.78
CA ILE A 200 47.06 -41.69 11.98
C ILE A 200 47.50 -42.23 13.35
N THR A 201 46.76 -41.93 14.41
CA THR A 201 47.07 -42.37 15.77
C THR A 201 47.10 -43.90 15.87
N PHE A 202 46.13 -44.57 15.25
CA PHE A 202 46.08 -46.03 15.21
C PHE A 202 47.26 -46.64 14.46
N LEU A 203 47.65 -46.06 13.31
CA LEU A 203 48.82 -46.51 12.55
C LEU A 203 50.13 -46.31 13.31
N SER A 204 50.31 -45.15 13.97
CA SER A 204 51.48 -44.89 14.82
C SER A 204 51.57 -45.85 16.01
N PHE A 205 50.43 -46.20 16.61
CA PHE A 205 50.37 -47.22 17.66
C PHE A 205 50.83 -48.59 17.15
N LEU A 206 50.31 -49.05 16.01
CA LEU A 206 50.72 -50.31 15.39
C LEU A 206 52.21 -50.34 15.05
N ALA A 207 52.75 -49.25 14.50
CA ALA A 207 54.18 -49.12 14.21
C ALA A 207 55.02 -49.21 15.49
N SER A 208 54.57 -48.59 16.58
CA SER A 208 55.25 -48.65 17.88
C SER A 208 55.23 -50.07 18.47
N VAL A 209 54.10 -50.79 18.37
CA VAL A 209 54.02 -52.19 18.78
C VAL A 209 54.97 -53.05 17.95
N ALA A 210 54.97 -52.90 16.61
CA ALA A 210 55.86 -53.63 15.73
C ALA A 210 57.36 -53.36 16.03
N ALA A 211 57.74 -52.10 16.24
CA ALA A 211 59.10 -51.72 16.61
C ALA A 211 59.53 -52.33 17.96
N SER A 212 58.63 -52.34 18.95
CA SER A 212 58.91 -52.97 20.26
C SER A 212 59.05 -54.49 20.18
N TRP A 213 58.41 -55.15 19.20
CA TRP A 213 58.56 -56.59 18.96
C TRP A 213 59.81 -56.93 18.16
N GLY A 214 60.27 -56.01 17.29
CA GLY A 214 61.56 -56.13 16.59
C GLY A 214 62.77 -55.89 17.49
N TRP A 215 62.60 -55.22 18.63
CA TRP A 215 63.64 -54.95 19.61
C TRP A 215 63.61 -55.97 20.77
N ARG A 216 63.73 -57.26 20.45
CA ARG A 216 64.22 -58.24 21.42
C ARG A 216 65.74 -58.26 21.35
N PRO A 217 66.48 -57.75 22.35
CA PRO A 217 67.91 -57.97 22.40
C PRO A 217 68.13 -59.48 22.62
N SER A 218 68.85 -60.11 21.71
CA SER A 218 69.29 -61.50 21.82
C SER A 218 70.33 -61.62 22.94
N PHE A 219 69.85 -61.69 24.18
CA PHE A 219 70.63 -62.07 25.35
C PHE A 219 70.09 -63.38 25.91
N PHE A 220 70.36 -64.49 25.24
CA PHE A 220 70.55 -65.79 25.87
C PHE A 220 71.50 -66.59 24.97
N SER A 221 72.77 -66.57 25.37
CA SER A 221 73.77 -67.60 25.07
C SER A 221 73.58 -68.78 26.02
#